data_AF-A0A9D2F2A7-F1
#
_entry.id   AF-A0A9D2F2A7-F1
#
_cell.length_a   1.000
_cell.length_b   1.000
_cell.length_c   1.000
_cell.angle_alpha   90.00
_cell.angle_beta   90.00
_cell.angle_gamma   90.00
#
_symmetry.space_group_name_H-M   'P 1'
#
loop_
_entity.id
_entity.type
_entity.pdbx_description
1 polymer ?
#
loop_
_entity_poly.entity_id
_entity_poly.type
_entity_poly.pdbx_seq_one_letter_code
_entity_poly.pdbx_strand_id
1 'polypeptide(L)'
;MKNDNIFLWVKAGVTGLCGAFGAAFGWLGWLAAAWVGCMVLDWLSGSAAAAAQGDWSSARARAGIWHKAGMMVVVIVAAVADQVLAMAAAYLPGLGLQLPALVLPVVLVWYIFTELGSIAENAAAMGAPVPAWLVALLAAGRRAAETARNGQETQEPR
;
A
#
# COMPACT_ATOMS: atom_id res chain seq x y z
N MET A 1 32.30 -26.45 12.28
CA MET A 1 31.54 -26.60 11.02
C MET A 1 30.04 -26.89 11.27
N LYS A 2 29.30 -26.03 11.98
CA LYS A 2 27.85 -26.25 12.23
C LYS A 2 26.95 -25.05 11.91
N ASN A 3 27.51 -23.84 11.78
CA ASN A 3 26.73 -22.63 11.50
C ASN A 3 26.61 -22.32 10.01
N ASP A 4 27.58 -22.73 9.19
CA ASP A 4 27.58 -22.45 7.75
C ASP A 4 26.42 -23.14 7.03
N ASN A 5 26.06 -24.36 7.45
CA ASN A 5 24.95 -25.11 6.87
C ASN A 5 23.58 -24.51 7.23
N ILE A 6 23.36 -24.09 8.49
CA ILE A 6 22.09 -23.46 8.90
C ILE A 6 21.89 -22.15 8.14
N PHE A 7 22.93 -21.32 8.04
CA PHE A 7 22.86 -20.06 7.32
C PHE A 7 22.59 -20.30 5.82
N LEU A 8 23.19 -21.33 5.22
CA LEU A 8 22.95 -21.71 3.83
C LEU A 8 21.51 -22.18 3.62
N TRP A 9 20.98 -23.04 4.50
CA TRP A 9 19.60 -23.52 4.42
C TRP A 9 18.57 -22.40 4.63
N VAL A 10 18.84 -21.45 5.53
CA VAL A 10 18.00 -20.26 5.71
C VAL A 10 17.99 -19.42 4.44
N LYS A 11 19.16 -19.13 3.84
CA LYS A 11 19.24 -18.40 2.57
C LYS A 11 18.52 -19.12 1.44
N ALA A 12 18.76 -20.42 1.29
CA ALA A 12 18.12 -21.23 0.27
C ALA A 12 16.60 -21.25 0.44
N GLY A 13 16.12 -21.35 1.68
CA GLY A 13 14.69 -21.25 1.99
C GLY A 13 14.12 -19.88 1.61
N VAL A 14 14.77 -18.78 2.00
CA VAL A 14 14.33 -17.42 1.66
C VAL A 14 14.34 -17.21 0.14
N THR A 15 15.43 -17.55 -0.54
CA THR A 15 15.54 -17.42 -2.00
C THR A 15 14.50 -18.29 -2.71
N GLY A 16 14.25 -19.51 -2.24
CA GLY A 16 13.23 -20.39 -2.80
C GLY A 16 11.82 -19.82 -2.63
N LEU A 17 11.50 -19.30 -1.44
CA LEU A 17 10.19 -18.66 -1.17
C LEU A 17 9.99 -17.38 -1.98
N CYS A 18 10.99 -16.48 -2.01
CA CYS A 18 10.92 -15.27 -2.81
C CYS A 18 10.85 -15.58 -4.31
N GLY A 19 11.60 -16.57 -4.78
CA GLY A 19 11.56 -17.05 -6.16
C GLY A 19 10.20 -17.60 -6.54
N ALA A 20 9.62 -18.48 -5.71
CA ALA A 20 8.29 -19.03 -5.91
C ALA A 20 7.20 -17.94 -5.90
N PHE A 21 7.28 -16.99 -4.97
CA PHE A 21 6.36 -15.86 -4.90
C PHE A 21 6.47 -14.97 -6.15
N GLY A 22 7.69 -14.62 -6.56
CA GLY A 22 7.94 -13.83 -7.76
C GLY A 22 7.45 -14.53 -9.03
N ALA A 23 7.62 -15.86 -9.11
CA ALA A 23 7.11 -16.65 -10.24
C ALA A 23 5.58 -16.70 -10.27
N ALA A 24 4.91 -16.80 -9.11
CA ALA A 24 3.46 -16.90 -9.03
C ALA A 24 2.74 -15.57 -9.27
N PHE A 25 3.29 -14.45 -8.77
CA PHE A 25 2.58 -13.16 -8.74
C PHE A 25 3.28 -12.03 -9.51
N GLY A 26 4.50 -12.26 -10.00
CA GLY A 26 5.26 -11.28 -10.78
C GLY A 26 5.55 -9.98 -10.01
N TRP A 27 5.78 -8.91 -10.77
CA TRP A 27 6.07 -7.57 -10.22
C TRP A 27 4.90 -6.99 -9.42
N LEU A 28 3.66 -7.26 -9.84
CA LEU A 28 2.45 -6.76 -9.18
C LEU A 28 2.27 -7.41 -7.80
N GLY A 29 2.62 -8.69 -7.67
CA GLY A 29 2.67 -9.39 -6.38
C GLY A 29 3.62 -8.73 -5.40
N TRP A 30 4.82 -8.33 -5.86
CA TRP A 30 5.77 -7.61 -5.02
C TRP A 30 5.27 -6.23 -4.61
N LEU A 31 4.56 -5.53 -5.50
CA LEU A 31 3.92 -4.27 -5.17
C LEU A 31 2.83 -4.45 -4.09
N ALA A 32 1.98 -5.47 -4.23
CA ALA A 32 0.97 -5.81 -3.22
C ALA A 32 1.61 -6.22 -1.88
N ALA A 33 2.71 -7.00 -1.91
CA ALA A 33 3.46 -7.38 -0.72
C ALA A 33 4.08 -6.17 -0.01
N ALA A 34 4.64 -5.22 -0.76
CA ALA A 34 5.16 -3.98 -0.22
C ALA A 34 4.07 -3.13 0.44
N TRP A 35 2.89 -3.05 -0.18
CA TRP A 35 1.73 -2.38 0.39
C TRP A 35 1.27 -3.04 1.70
N VAL A 36 1.08 -4.36 1.72
CA VAL A 36 0.71 -5.09 2.96
C VAL A 36 1.77 -4.90 4.04
N GLY A 37 3.05 -4.92 3.67
CA GLY A 37 4.16 -4.62 4.57
C GLY A 37 4.04 -3.23 5.20
N CYS A 38 3.76 -2.20 4.40
CA CYS A 38 3.51 -0.84 4.90
C CYS A 38 2.30 -0.82 5.84
N MET A 39 1.21 -1.48 5.47
CA MET A 39 0.00 -1.53 6.31
C MET A 39 0.26 -2.18 7.68
N VAL A 40 1.07 -3.24 7.73
CA VAL A 40 1.48 -3.88 8.99
C VAL A 40 2.38 -2.96 9.80
N LEU A 41 3.39 -2.33 9.18
CA LEU A 41 4.29 -1.40 9.85
C LEU A 41 3.56 -0.16 10.38
N ASP A 42 2.62 0.37 9.63
CA ASP A 42 1.75 1.46 10.06
C ASP A 42 0.94 1.06 11.29
N TRP A 43 0.30 -0.11 11.26
CA TRP A 43 -0.46 -0.60 12.40
C TRP A 43 0.40 -0.77 13.65
N LEU A 44 1.61 -1.34 13.50
CA LEU A 44 2.55 -1.52 14.60
C LEU A 44 3.07 -0.18 15.13
N SER A 45 3.47 0.73 14.24
CA SER A 45 4.02 2.05 14.61
C SER A 45 2.96 2.94 15.27
N GLY A 46 1.73 2.95 14.75
CA GLY A 46 0.61 3.67 15.36
C GLY A 46 0.22 3.09 16.71
N SER A 47 0.37 1.77 16.88
CA SER A 47 0.14 1.13 18.17
C SER A 47 1.21 1.46 19.19
N ALA A 48 2.48 1.44 18.77
CA ALA A 48 3.61 1.83 19.61
C ALA A 48 3.53 3.32 19.99
N ALA A 49 3.16 4.20 19.06
CA ALA A 49 2.99 5.63 19.32
C ALA A 49 1.87 5.88 20.34
N ALA A 50 0.70 5.25 20.19
CA ALA A 50 -0.40 5.39 21.14
C ALA A 50 -0.06 4.82 22.52
N ALA A 51 0.69 3.71 22.58
CA ALA A 51 1.17 3.15 23.84
C ALA A 51 2.19 4.08 24.54
N ALA A 52 3.13 4.66 23.78
CA ALA A 52 4.13 5.60 24.31
C ALA A 52 3.50 6.88 24.90
N GLN A 53 2.33 7.28 24.39
CA GLN A 53 1.60 8.47 24.85
C GLN A 53 0.56 8.16 25.93
N GLY A 54 0.35 6.88 26.29
CA GLY A 54 -0.67 6.47 27.27
C GLY A 54 -2.12 6.49 26.76
N ASP A 55 -2.33 6.82 25.48
CA ASP A 55 -3.65 6.98 24.84
C ASP A 55 -4.15 5.70 24.15
N TRP A 56 -3.61 4.55 24.52
CA TRP A 56 -4.02 3.26 23.97
C TRP A 56 -5.46 2.93 24.38
N SER A 57 -6.36 2.87 23.41
CA SER A 57 -7.73 2.43 23.63
C SER A 57 -8.16 1.38 22.61
N SER A 58 -8.92 0.39 23.08
CA SER A 58 -9.47 -0.67 22.23
C SER A 58 -10.39 -0.12 21.13
N ALA A 59 -11.04 1.04 21.36
CA ALA A 59 -11.84 1.71 20.34
C ALA A 59 -10.96 2.22 19.19
N ARG A 60 -9.82 2.84 19.48
CA ARG A 60 -8.86 3.32 18.48
C ARG A 60 -8.25 2.16 17.69
N ALA A 61 -7.90 1.06 18.36
CA ALA A 61 -7.41 -0.14 17.70
C ALA A 61 -8.43 -0.74 16.72
N ARG A 62 -9.72 -0.83 17.10
CA ARG A 62 -10.79 -1.30 16.20
C ARG A 62 -11.02 -0.36 15.01
N ALA A 63 -10.99 0.94 15.24
CA ALA A 63 -11.10 1.91 14.15
C ALA A 63 -9.99 1.73 13.11
N GLY A 64 -8.75 1.48 13.58
CA GLY A 64 -7.62 1.15 12.70
C GLY A 64 -7.84 -0.12 11.88
N ILE A 65 -8.43 -1.16 12.47
CA ILE A 65 -8.77 -2.41 11.75
C ILE A 65 -9.82 -2.14 10.67
N TRP A 66 -10.91 -1.43 10.99
CA TRP A 66 -11.96 -1.12 10.01
C TRP A 66 -11.45 -0.24 8.87
N HIS A 67 -10.54 0.69 9.16
CA HIS A 67 -9.89 1.51 8.13
C HIS A 67 -9.11 0.64 7.14
N LYS A 68 -8.27 -0.27 7.65
CA LYS A 68 -7.47 -1.20 6.84
C LYS A 68 -8.35 -2.20 6.07
N ALA A 69 -9.44 -2.67 6.67
CA ALA A 69 -10.44 -3.49 5.98
C ALA A 69 -11.10 -2.76 4.80
N GLY A 70 -11.40 -1.46 4.96
CA GLY A 70 -11.88 -0.62 3.86
C GLY A 70 -10.90 -0.54 2.69
N MET A 71 -9.59 -0.42 2.98
CA MET A 71 -8.56 -0.41 1.94
C MET A 71 -8.49 -1.74 1.18
N MET A 72 -8.66 -2.88 1.86
CA MET A 72 -8.74 -4.20 1.21
C MET A 72 -9.90 -4.26 0.19
N VAL A 73 -11.06 -3.70 0.54
CA VAL A 73 -12.21 -3.64 -0.39
C VAL A 73 -11.87 -2.81 -1.62
N VAL A 74 -11.21 -1.66 -1.47
CA VAL A 74 -10.83 -0.81 -2.61
C VAL A 74 -9.81 -1.52 -3.52
N VAL A 75 -8.85 -2.25 -2.96
CA VAL A 75 -7.91 -3.06 -3.75
C VAL A 75 -8.64 -4.14 -4.55
N ILE A 76 -9.64 -4.80 -3.96
CA ILE A 76 -10.48 -5.77 -4.69
C ILE A 76 -11.25 -5.08 -5.82
N VAL A 77 -11.85 -3.92 -5.55
CA VAL A 77 -12.56 -3.12 -6.58
C VAL A 77 -11.62 -2.75 -7.72
N ALA A 78 -10.40 -2.30 -7.42
CA ALA A 78 -9.39 -1.96 -8.42
C ALA A 78 -8.97 -3.18 -9.26
N ALA A 79 -8.79 -4.35 -8.62
CA ALA A 79 -8.51 -5.59 -9.31
C ALA A 79 -9.66 -6.00 -10.26
N VAL A 80 -10.91 -5.89 -9.81
CA VAL A 80 -12.09 -6.16 -10.65
C VAL A 80 -12.16 -5.17 -11.81
N ALA A 81 -11.86 -3.89 -11.58
CA ALA A 81 -11.83 -2.88 -12.64
C ALA A 81 -10.79 -3.22 -13.72
N ASP A 82 -9.60 -3.70 -13.34
CA ASP A 82 -8.60 -4.16 -14.30
C ASP A 82 -9.08 -5.36 -15.12
N GLN A 83 -9.80 -6.30 -14.52
CA GLN A 83 -10.39 -7.43 -15.24
C GLN A 83 -11.44 -6.97 -16.27
N VAL A 84 -12.30 -6.02 -15.87
CA VAL A 84 -13.30 -5.44 -16.78
C VAL A 84 -12.63 -4.70 -17.93
N LEU A 85 -11.58 -3.93 -17.65
CA LEU A 85 -10.81 -3.21 -18.66
C LEU A 85 -10.12 -4.17 -19.64
N ALA A 86 -9.53 -5.25 -19.14
CA ALA A 86 -8.91 -6.29 -19.95
C ALA A 86 -9.94 -6.99 -20.85
N MET A 87 -11.14 -7.28 -20.33
CA MET A 87 -12.25 -7.83 -21.14
C MET A 87 -12.67 -6.85 -22.25
N ALA A 88 -12.87 -5.58 -21.93
CA ALA A 88 -13.22 -4.57 -22.91
C ALA A 88 -12.17 -4.45 -24.02
N ALA A 89 -10.88 -4.45 -23.66
CA ALA A 89 -9.78 -4.41 -24.61
C ALA A 89 -9.73 -5.64 -25.53
N ALA A 90 -10.06 -6.83 -25.01
CA ALA A 90 -10.04 -8.08 -25.75
C ALA A 90 -11.20 -8.23 -26.74
N TYR A 91 -12.39 -7.73 -26.39
CA TYR A 91 -13.61 -7.99 -27.18
C TYR A 91 -14.10 -6.79 -28.00
N LEU A 92 -13.58 -5.58 -27.78
CA LEU A 92 -14.00 -4.41 -28.54
C LEU A 92 -13.18 -4.30 -29.84
N PRO A 93 -13.79 -4.51 -31.02
CA PRO A 93 -13.07 -4.52 -32.29
C PRO A 93 -12.49 -3.13 -32.57
N GLY A 94 -11.23 -3.09 -33.01
CA GLY A 94 -10.52 -1.86 -33.39
C GLY A 94 -9.64 -1.24 -32.29
N LEU A 95 -9.66 -1.75 -31.05
CA LEU A 95 -8.79 -1.23 -29.98
C LEU A 95 -7.35 -1.76 -30.06
N GLY A 96 -7.15 -3.03 -30.42
CA GLY A 96 -5.82 -3.64 -30.60
C GLY A 96 -4.88 -3.55 -29.38
N LEU A 97 -5.41 -3.20 -28.21
CA LEU A 97 -4.64 -2.88 -27.01
C LEU A 97 -4.51 -4.11 -26.12
N GLN A 98 -3.28 -4.44 -25.74
CA GLN A 98 -3.00 -5.31 -24.62
C GLN A 98 -2.85 -4.41 -23.39
N LEU A 99 -3.93 -4.26 -22.64
CA LEU A 99 -3.92 -3.50 -21.38
C LEU A 99 -3.48 -4.44 -20.25
N PRO A 100 -2.21 -4.35 -19.77
CA PRO A 100 -1.88 -4.96 -18.48
C PRO A 100 -2.68 -4.27 -17.37
N ALA A 101 -2.68 -4.85 -16.16
CA ALA A 101 -3.26 -4.24 -14.97
C ALA A 101 -2.83 -2.76 -14.86
N LEU A 102 -3.79 -1.86 -14.71
CA LEU A 102 -3.61 -0.40 -14.80
C LEU A 102 -4.11 0.28 -13.52
N VAL A 103 -5.35 0.00 -13.13
CA VAL A 103 -6.02 0.61 -11.98
C VAL A 103 -5.41 0.09 -10.67
N LEU A 104 -5.25 -1.23 -10.54
CA LEU A 104 -4.73 -1.85 -9.33
C LEU A 104 -3.30 -1.38 -8.97
N PRO A 105 -2.32 -1.37 -9.88
CA PRO A 105 -0.99 -0.86 -9.56
C PRO A 105 -1.00 0.61 -9.09
N VAL A 106 -1.81 1.46 -9.73
CA VAL A 106 -1.92 2.88 -9.35
C VAL A 106 -2.50 3.02 -7.94
N VAL A 107 -3.55 2.27 -7.63
CA VAL A 107 -4.17 2.23 -6.29
C VAL A 107 -3.19 1.71 -5.24
N LEU A 108 -2.41 0.67 -5.54
CA LEU A 108 -1.41 0.12 -4.62
C LEU A 108 -0.27 1.12 -4.35
N VAL A 109 0.26 1.77 -5.40
CA VAL A 109 1.28 2.82 -5.24
C VAL A 109 0.74 3.94 -4.37
N TRP A 110 -0.48 4.39 -4.64
CA TRP A 110 -1.15 5.40 -3.84
C TRP A 110 -1.25 5.01 -2.37
N TYR A 111 -1.73 3.80 -2.07
CA TYR A 111 -1.83 3.33 -0.70
C TYR A 111 -0.49 3.16 0.00
N ILE A 112 0.55 2.74 -0.71
CA ILE A 112 1.92 2.74 -0.16
C ILE A 112 2.31 4.15 0.26
N PHE A 113 2.10 5.17 -0.59
CA PHE A 113 2.40 6.55 -0.23
C PHE A 113 1.63 7.04 1.00
N THR A 114 0.34 6.69 1.12
CA THR A 114 -0.46 7.09 2.28
C THR A 114 -0.01 6.39 3.57
N GLU A 115 0.33 5.10 3.50
CA GLU A 115 0.82 4.33 4.65
C GLU A 115 2.21 4.81 5.09
N LEU A 116 3.10 5.15 4.15
CA LEU A 116 4.41 5.75 4.45
C LEU A 116 4.27 7.09 5.18
N GLY A 117 3.31 7.92 4.78
CA GLY A 117 3.00 9.18 5.49
C GLY A 117 2.60 8.92 6.95
N SER A 118 1.68 7.99 7.17
CA SER A 118 1.21 7.63 8.51
C SER A 118 2.33 7.02 9.38
N ILE A 119 3.19 6.16 8.81
CA ILE A 119 4.37 5.62 9.50
C ILE A 119 5.33 6.74 9.93
N ALA A 120 5.59 7.71 9.07
CA ALA A 120 6.47 8.83 9.38
C ALA A 120 5.91 9.70 10.52
N GLU A 121 4.59 9.93 10.52
CA GLU A 121 3.89 10.63 11.61
C GLU A 121 3.96 9.84 12.92
N ASN A 122 3.71 8.53 12.88
CA ASN A 122 3.80 7.64 14.05
C ASN A 122 5.23 7.59 14.61
N ALA A 123 6.25 7.56 13.74
CA ALA A 123 7.65 7.59 14.15
C ALA A 123 8.03 8.90 14.83
N ALA A 124 7.57 10.04 14.30
CA ALA A 124 7.76 11.34 14.93
C ALA A 124 7.03 11.42 16.30
N ALA A 125 5.83 10.85 16.40
CA ALA A 125 5.05 10.76 17.63
C ALA A 125 5.73 9.90 18.72
N MET A 126 6.57 8.94 18.34
CA MET A 126 7.44 8.16 19.23
C MET A 126 8.74 8.89 19.62
N GLY A 127 8.99 10.09 19.09
CA GLY A 127 10.18 10.90 19.39
C GLY A 127 11.38 10.61 18.49
N ALA A 128 11.22 9.85 17.40
CA ALA A 128 12.30 9.66 16.44
C ALA A 128 12.62 10.99 15.70
N PRO A 129 13.89 11.28 15.39
CA PRO A 129 14.28 12.49 14.66
C PRO A 129 13.93 12.36 13.16
N VAL A 130 12.64 12.45 12.82
CA VAL A 130 12.15 12.39 11.44
C VAL A 130 12.30 13.77 10.77
N PRO A 131 12.96 13.87 9.60
CA PRO A 131 13.07 15.15 8.89
C PRO A 131 11.70 15.71 8.50
N ALA A 132 11.43 16.97 8.86
CA ALA A 132 10.13 17.61 8.59
C ALA A 132 9.79 17.67 7.09
N TRP A 133 10.79 17.80 6.22
CA TRP A 133 10.58 17.82 4.77
C TRP A 133 9.99 16.50 4.25
N LEU A 134 10.30 15.36 4.89
CA LEU A 134 9.81 14.04 4.47
C LEU A 134 8.31 13.92 4.74
N VAL A 135 7.88 14.31 5.95
CA VAL A 135 6.46 14.34 6.32
C VAL A 135 5.70 15.32 5.43
N ALA A 136 6.26 16.51 5.19
CA ALA A 136 5.65 17.50 4.31
C ALA A 136 5.54 17.03 2.86
N LEU A 137 6.54 16.33 2.33
CA LEU A 137 6.53 15.77 0.98
C LEU A 137 5.43 14.71 0.82
N LEU A 138 5.32 13.77 1.77
CA LEU A 138 4.31 12.72 1.76
C LEU A 138 2.90 13.31 1.88
N ALA A 139 2.72 14.30 2.76
CA ALA A 139 1.47 15.04 2.90
C ALA A 139 1.10 15.84 1.64
N ALA A 140 2.08 16.49 1.00
CA ALA A 140 1.87 17.25 -0.23
C ALA A 140 1.48 16.34 -1.40
N GLY A 141 2.18 15.21 -1.57
CA GLY A 141 1.83 14.19 -2.57
C GLY A 141 0.41 13.69 -2.39
N ARG A 142 -0.03 13.48 -1.14
CA ARG A 142 -1.41 13.10 -0.84
C ARG A 142 -2.41 14.20 -1.21
N ARG A 143 -2.17 15.44 -0.79
CA ARG A 143 -3.06 16.57 -1.08
C ARG A 143 -3.20 16.87 -2.57
N ALA A 144 -2.14 16.71 -3.34
CA ALA A 144 -2.17 16.94 -4.78
C ALA A 144 -3.16 16.00 -5.48
N ALA A 145 -3.19 14.72 -5.10
CA ALA A 145 -4.14 13.76 -5.67
C ALA A 145 -5.57 13.96 -5.15
N GLU A 146 -5.75 14.38 -3.90
CA GLU A 146 -7.07 14.75 -3.36
C GLU A 146 -7.63 16.02 -4.03
N THR A 147 -6.77 16.99 -4.36
CA THR A 147 -7.17 18.25 -5.01
C THR A 147 -7.57 18.02 -6.47
N ALA A 148 -6.93 17.08 -7.17
CA ALA A 148 -7.36 16.64 -8.50
C ALA A 148 -8.82 16.12 -8.51
N ARG A 149 -9.30 15.60 -7.38
CA ARG A 149 -10.71 15.18 -7.19
C ARG A 149 -11.67 16.37 -7.08
N ASN A 150 -11.34 17.36 -6.24
CA ASN A 150 -12.23 18.49 -5.96
C ASN A 150 -12.32 19.50 -7.12
N GLY A 151 -11.30 19.56 -7.98
CA GLY A 151 -11.34 20.38 -9.20
C GLY A 151 -12.36 19.89 -10.25
N GLN A 152 -12.78 18.61 -10.19
CA GLN A 152 -13.78 18.05 -11.09
C GLN A 152 -15.22 18.33 -10.64
N GLU A 153 -15.47 18.46 -9.33
CA GLU A 153 -16.81 18.77 -8.78
C GLU A 153 -17.23 20.24 -9.01
N THR A 154 -16.27 21.15 -9.27
CA THR A 154 -16.57 22.59 -9.48
C THR A 154 -16.91 22.92 -10.94
N GLN A 155 -16.76 21.96 -11.88
CA GLN A 155 -16.97 22.16 -13.31
C GLN A 155 -18.26 21.52 -13.88
N GLU A 156 -19.19 21.02 -13.06
CA GLU A 156 -20.54 20.71 -13.53
C GLU A 156 -21.36 22.02 -13.66
N PRO A 157 -21.76 22.44 -14.88
CA PRO A 157 -22.79 23.45 -15.01
C PRO A 157 -24.14 22.81 -14.65
N ARG A 158 -24.85 23.41 -13.69
CA ARG A 158 -26.24 23.09 -13.37
C ARG A 158 -27.16 23.27 -14.57
#